data_AF-A0A2H3DBW3-F1
#
_entry.id   AF-A0A2H3DBW3-F1
#
_cell.length_a   1.000
_cell.length_b   1.000
_cell.length_c   1.000
_cell.angle_alpha   90.00
_cell.angle_beta   90.00
_cell.angle_gamma   90.00
#
_symmetry.space_group_name_H-M   'P 1'
#
loop_
_entity.id
_entity.type
_entity.pdbx_description
1 polymer ?
#
loop_
_entity_poly.entity_id
_entity_poly.type
_entity_poly.pdbx_seq_one_letter_code
_entity_poly.pdbx_strand_id
1 'polypeptide(L)'
;MSDNSRLSTDDNNEEGDGNEYPGKFAWYLFEYHLLTVPVSTYNDSCSIRYKVKLLENFPTLQAGEKQRSNAVRKHVNGIFHAHELSVLGEILGYAIRSVKRNKRTLDFKVVAGELRAKNFTVTWTIPRSSDKDMPLDSVDAFEDMVQQAEKKAKPEVALELVEDDDEDEEGDSSDDAEETGRSKKKKKTSKLTPERTAHELEIEDEIVNLQTVHLCHDVECRNYGKLCWPDAISGKHIFLTATHLDTWAAAIVEKVAQVDINHAPDTRMFQLSHTAADNALLQRCKANSAITSAPSVTLPMNFIFPNLADLLGAQAQRPLPLEPSQKVNFAPKIDLATFCARYSLSEDIQLKLSLYQVTGLHTLAYLSNEILSTEAFLCPAQLGDIRDAENQWKHSVNH
;
A
#
# COMPACT_ATOMS: atom_id res chain seq x y z
N MET A 1 61.34 63.20 -14.33
CA MET A 1 62.38 62.58 -13.50
C MET A 1 61.63 61.81 -12.43
N SER A 2 61.42 60.50 -12.65
CA SER A 2 62.15 59.43 -11.93
C SER A 2 61.54 59.25 -10.53
N ASP A 3 61.08 58.13 -10.01
CA ASP A 3 61.24 56.68 -10.25
C ASP A 3 60.06 55.98 -9.53
N ASN A 4 59.41 54.98 -10.11
CA ASN A 4 59.68 53.54 -9.94
C ASN A 4 59.62 53.01 -8.49
N SER A 5 58.57 52.24 -8.17
CA SER A 5 58.63 51.08 -7.26
C SER A 5 57.39 50.20 -7.43
N ARG A 6 57.54 49.15 -8.26
CA ARG A 6 56.64 48.00 -8.41
C ARG A 6 57.19 46.86 -7.53
N LEU A 7 56.36 46.38 -6.60
CA LEU A 7 56.40 45.05 -5.97
C LEU A 7 55.02 44.47 -6.29
N SER A 8 54.79 43.49 -7.17
CA SER A 8 55.33 42.14 -7.33
C SER A 8 55.05 41.23 -6.12
N THR A 9 53.84 40.66 -6.13
CA THR A 9 53.51 39.39 -5.48
C THR A 9 52.60 38.62 -6.44
N ASP A 10 53.22 37.79 -7.26
CA ASP A 10 52.59 36.65 -7.92
C ASP A 10 52.47 35.55 -6.88
N ASP A 11 51.25 35.21 -6.47
CA ASP A 11 50.96 33.94 -5.80
C ASP A 11 49.90 33.21 -6.65
N ASN A 12 50.39 32.18 -7.33
CA ASN A 12 49.65 31.23 -8.12
C ASN A 12 48.71 30.44 -7.22
N ASN A 13 47.40 30.61 -7.40
CA ASN A 13 46.40 29.69 -6.87
C ASN A 13 45.92 28.81 -8.03
N GLU A 14 46.53 27.63 -8.15
CA GLU A 14 46.10 26.59 -9.08
C GLU A 14 44.73 26.06 -8.65
N GLU A 15 43.70 26.41 -9.43
CA GLU A 15 42.39 25.77 -9.42
C GLU A 15 42.54 24.32 -9.89
N GLY A 16 42.65 23.40 -8.92
CA GLY A 16 42.51 21.97 -9.15
C GLY A 16 41.03 21.60 -9.27
N ASP A 17 40.51 21.58 -10.49
CA ASP A 17 39.20 21.02 -10.85
C ASP A 17 39.19 19.50 -10.63
N GLY A 18 39.01 19.09 -9.37
CA GLY A 18 38.78 17.72 -8.95
C GLY A 18 37.30 17.36 -8.99
N ASN A 19 36.64 17.50 -10.16
CA ASN A 19 35.32 16.92 -10.39
C ASN A 19 35.45 15.42 -10.71
N GLU A 20 35.80 14.65 -9.68
CA GLU A 20 35.78 13.19 -9.72
C GLU A 20 34.33 12.71 -9.56
N TYR A 21 33.74 12.30 -10.68
CA TYR A 21 32.39 11.75 -10.83
C TYR A 21 32.03 10.70 -9.74
N PRO A 22 31.06 10.96 -8.84
CA PRO A 22 30.44 9.91 -8.03
C PRO A 22 29.29 9.22 -8.81
N GLY A 23 29.52 8.92 -10.09
CA GLY A 23 28.45 8.46 -11.01
C GLY A 23 28.40 6.95 -11.27
N LYS A 24 29.43 6.19 -10.92
CA LYS A 24 29.52 4.75 -11.27
C LYS A 24 29.29 3.80 -10.11
N PHE A 25 29.43 4.22 -8.86
CA PHE A 25 29.20 3.34 -7.70
C PHE A 25 27.71 3.18 -7.33
N ALA A 26 26.87 4.16 -7.66
CA ALA A 26 25.42 4.07 -7.40
C ALA A 26 24.68 3.09 -8.33
N TRP A 27 25.23 2.80 -9.53
CA TRP A 27 24.64 1.85 -10.47
C TRP A 27 24.82 0.39 -10.04
N TYR A 28 25.99 0.03 -9.50
CA TYR A 28 26.27 -1.35 -9.07
C TYR A 28 25.45 -1.82 -7.85
N LEU A 29 24.98 -0.89 -7.00
CA LEU A 29 24.10 -1.23 -5.87
C LEU A 29 22.63 -1.43 -6.30
N PHE A 30 22.19 -0.79 -7.38
CA PHE A 30 20.86 -1.03 -7.96
C PHE A 30 20.82 -2.38 -8.72
N GLU A 31 21.93 -2.76 -9.34
CA GLU A 31 22.09 -3.98 -10.14
C GLU A 31 22.07 -5.28 -9.29
N TYR A 32 22.51 -5.21 -8.02
CA TYR A 32 22.49 -6.36 -7.10
C TYR A 32 21.11 -6.64 -6.48
N HIS A 33 20.18 -5.69 -6.45
CA HIS A 33 18.85 -5.87 -5.85
C HIS A 33 17.84 -6.56 -6.78
N LEU A 34 18.09 -6.57 -8.10
CA LEU A 34 17.23 -7.24 -9.08
C LEU A 34 17.58 -8.73 -9.29
N LEU A 35 18.70 -9.19 -8.76
CA LEU A 35 19.26 -10.54 -8.98
C LEU A 35 18.55 -11.66 -8.23
N THR A 36 17.72 -11.33 -7.24
CA THR A 36 16.86 -12.27 -6.53
C THR A 36 15.62 -11.51 -6.09
N VAL A 37 14.69 -11.20 -7.00
CA VAL A 37 13.35 -10.83 -6.53
C VAL A 37 12.84 -12.08 -5.81
N PRO A 38 12.72 -12.04 -4.47
CA PRO A 38 12.29 -13.23 -3.73
C PRO A 38 10.95 -13.66 -4.29
N VAL A 39 10.73 -14.96 -4.42
CA VAL A 39 9.40 -15.47 -4.78
C VAL A 39 8.44 -14.94 -3.71
N SER A 40 7.39 -14.23 -4.14
CA SER A 40 6.37 -13.68 -3.24
C SER A 40 5.98 -14.74 -2.23
N THR A 41 6.10 -14.42 -0.95
CA THR A 41 5.77 -15.39 0.11
C THR A 41 4.26 -15.63 0.26
N TYR A 42 3.45 -14.84 -0.46
CA TYR A 42 2.01 -14.79 -0.33
C TYR A 42 1.26 -15.38 -1.52
N ASN A 43 0.06 -15.92 -1.23
CA ASN A 43 -0.94 -16.34 -2.20
C ASN A 43 -0.41 -17.29 -3.29
N ASP A 44 0.22 -18.40 -2.91
CA ASP A 44 0.78 -19.38 -3.85
C ASP A 44 1.78 -18.76 -4.85
N SER A 45 2.63 -17.84 -4.37
CA SER A 45 3.57 -17.05 -5.19
C SER A 45 2.92 -16.00 -6.10
N CYS A 46 1.61 -15.75 -5.96
CA CYS A 46 0.86 -14.83 -6.83
C CYS A 46 0.79 -13.39 -6.32
N SER A 47 1.60 -12.99 -5.32
CA SER A 47 1.74 -11.61 -4.82
C SER A 47 0.46 -11.00 -4.23
N ILE A 48 0.50 -9.73 -3.82
CA ILE A 48 -0.65 -9.04 -3.21
C ILE A 48 -1.71 -8.76 -4.29
N ARG A 49 -2.98 -9.06 -3.99
CA ARG A 49 -4.10 -8.79 -4.89
C ARG A 49 -4.65 -7.37 -4.67
N TYR A 50 -4.67 -6.57 -5.72
CA TYR A 50 -5.22 -5.22 -5.71
C TYR A 50 -6.55 -5.17 -6.47
N LYS A 51 -7.60 -4.67 -5.81
CA LYS A 51 -8.89 -4.33 -6.41
C LYS A 51 -8.98 -2.83 -6.59
N VAL A 52 -9.02 -2.37 -7.82
CA VAL A 52 -9.04 -0.95 -8.15
C VAL A 52 -10.46 -0.54 -8.50
N LYS A 53 -10.93 0.56 -7.92
CA LYS A 53 -12.18 1.21 -8.27
C LYS A 53 -11.88 2.64 -8.65
N LEU A 54 -12.17 3.00 -9.89
CA LEU A 54 -12.00 4.36 -10.38
C LEU A 54 -13.37 5.02 -10.45
N LEU A 55 -13.58 6.09 -9.67
CA LEU A 55 -14.73 6.96 -9.76
C LEU A 55 -14.48 8.02 -10.82
N GLU A 56 -15.13 7.88 -11.97
CA GLU A 56 -15.05 8.87 -13.05
C GLU A 56 -15.82 10.14 -12.66
N ASN A 57 -15.26 11.29 -13.04
CA ASN A 57 -16.00 12.55 -12.99
C ASN A 57 -17.25 12.47 -13.84
N PHE A 58 -18.21 13.33 -13.52
CA PHE A 58 -19.39 13.43 -14.34
C PHE A 58 -19.02 13.92 -15.74
N PRO A 59 -19.64 13.36 -16.78
CA PRO A 59 -19.40 13.84 -18.14
C PRO A 59 -19.72 15.33 -18.20
N THR A 60 -18.83 16.10 -18.82
CA THR A 60 -19.04 17.53 -19.06
C THR A 60 -20.38 17.72 -19.78
N LEU A 61 -21.31 18.41 -19.13
CA LEU A 61 -22.64 18.66 -19.67
C LEU A 61 -22.56 19.70 -20.78
N GLN A 62 -23.38 19.54 -21.82
CA GLN A 62 -23.49 20.59 -22.84
C GLN A 62 -24.19 21.82 -22.27
N ALA A 63 -23.90 23.00 -22.83
CA ALA A 63 -24.51 24.26 -22.40
C ALA A 63 -26.05 24.15 -22.39
N GLY A 64 -26.66 24.34 -21.21
CA GLY A 64 -28.11 24.25 -21.00
C GLY A 64 -28.61 22.94 -20.41
N GLU A 65 -27.79 21.89 -20.37
CA GLU A 65 -28.12 20.66 -19.66
C GLU A 65 -27.89 20.81 -18.15
N LYS A 66 -28.82 20.27 -17.34
CA LYS A 66 -28.70 20.27 -15.88
C LYS A 66 -28.50 18.86 -15.39
N GLN A 67 -27.49 18.66 -14.56
CA GLN A 67 -27.31 17.41 -13.86
C GLN A 67 -28.43 17.20 -12.84
N ARG A 68 -28.96 15.99 -12.76
CA ARG A 68 -29.87 15.62 -11.67
C ARG A 68 -29.05 15.51 -10.38
N SER A 69 -29.59 16.02 -9.28
CA SER A 69 -28.94 15.97 -7.95
C SER A 69 -28.61 14.56 -7.46
N ASN A 70 -29.25 13.55 -8.03
CA ASN A 70 -29.10 12.14 -7.65
C ASN A 70 -28.34 11.34 -8.71
N ALA A 71 -27.59 12.01 -9.60
CA ALA A 71 -26.73 11.32 -10.55
C ALA A 71 -25.63 10.59 -9.78
N VAL A 72 -25.46 9.30 -10.05
CA VAL A 72 -24.42 8.46 -9.44
C VAL A 72 -23.21 8.48 -10.37
N ARG A 73 -22.01 8.73 -9.83
CA ARG A 73 -20.77 8.65 -10.60
C ARG A 73 -20.58 7.24 -11.15
N LYS A 74 -20.15 7.16 -12.41
CA LYS A 74 -19.82 5.87 -13.00
C LYS A 74 -18.51 5.39 -12.40
N HIS A 75 -18.42 4.09 -12.10
CA HIS A 75 -17.19 3.48 -11.62
C HIS A 75 -16.69 2.42 -12.60
N VAL A 76 -15.37 2.34 -12.71
CA VAL A 76 -14.65 1.31 -13.47
C VAL A 76 -13.85 0.47 -12.49
N ASN A 77 -14.03 -0.85 -12.54
CA ASN A 77 -13.30 -1.77 -11.67
C ASN A 77 -12.15 -2.44 -12.42
N GLY A 78 -11.01 -2.56 -11.77
CA GLY A 78 -9.83 -3.26 -12.24
C GLY A 78 -9.32 -4.22 -11.17
N ILE A 79 -8.59 -5.24 -11.57
CA ILE A 79 -7.89 -6.14 -10.64
C ILE A 79 -6.51 -6.39 -11.22
N PHE A 80 -5.48 -6.31 -10.37
CA PHE A 80 -4.12 -6.70 -10.72
C PHE A 80 -3.43 -7.35 -9.51
N HIS A 81 -2.29 -7.99 -9.77
CA HIS A 81 -1.44 -8.56 -8.74
C HIS A 81 -0.07 -7.91 -8.85
N ALA A 82 0.54 -7.58 -7.73
CA ALA A 82 1.87 -6.98 -7.69
C ALA A 82 2.63 -7.42 -6.44
N HIS A 83 3.94 -7.57 -6.62
CA HIS A 83 4.87 -8.01 -5.58
C HIS A 83 4.86 -7.07 -4.38
N GLU A 84 5.03 -7.60 -3.18
CA GLU A 84 5.09 -6.83 -1.92
C GLU A 84 6.22 -5.78 -1.92
N LEU A 85 7.29 -6.04 -2.67
CA LEU A 85 8.43 -5.13 -2.85
C LEU A 85 8.24 -4.11 -4.00
N SER A 86 7.07 -4.07 -4.65
CA SER A 86 6.83 -3.09 -5.70
C SER A 86 6.77 -1.69 -5.10
N VAL A 87 7.35 -0.71 -5.78
CA VAL A 87 7.32 0.68 -5.29
C VAL A 87 5.97 1.34 -5.61
N LEU A 88 5.59 2.36 -4.82
CA LEU A 88 4.32 3.10 -4.97
C LEU A 88 4.05 3.52 -6.42
N GLY A 89 5.06 4.02 -7.13
CA GLY A 89 4.91 4.47 -8.51
C GLY A 89 4.54 3.34 -9.48
N GLU A 90 5.06 2.14 -9.28
CA GLU A 90 4.73 0.96 -10.09
C GLU A 90 3.30 0.50 -9.80
N ILE A 91 2.93 0.43 -8.51
CA ILE A 91 1.59 0.04 -8.06
C ILE A 91 0.52 0.97 -8.67
N LEU A 92 0.73 2.28 -8.62
CA LEU A 92 -0.18 3.25 -9.25
C LEU A 92 -0.20 3.09 -10.77
N GLY A 93 0.96 2.86 -11.38
CA GLY A 93 1.06 2.58 -12.81
C GLY A 93 0.29 1.32 -13.23
N TYR A 94 0.30 0.26 -12.42
CA TYR A 94 -0.51 -0.95 -12.63
C TYR A 94 -1.99 -0.69 -12.38
N ALA A 95 -2.32 0.07 -11.33
CA ALA A 95 -3.69 0.41 -11.00
C ALA A 95 -4.37 1.15 -12.15
N ILE A 96 -3.73 2.21 -12.67
CA ILE A 96 -4.24 2.99 -13.81
C ILE A 96 -4.37 2.14 -15.07
N ARG A 97 -3.40 1.25 -15.36
CA ARG A 97 -3.48 0.32 -16.50
C ARG A 97 -4.63 -0.69 -16.35
N SER A 98 -4.94 -1.10 -15.12
CA SER A 98 -6.00 -2.06 -14.84
C SER A 98 -7.40 -1.50 -15.08
N VAL A 99 -7.58 -0.18 -14.86
CA VAL A 99 -8.83 0.53 -15.13
C VAL A 99 -8.78 1.14 -16.53
N LYS A 100 -8.99 0.29 -17.56
CA LYS A 100 -8.96 0.68 -18.98
C LYS A 100 -9.80 1.95 -19.23
N ARG A 101 -9.14 3.06 -19.50
CA ARG A 101 -9.76 4.31 -19.96
C ARG A 101 -9.57 4.52 -21.44
N ASN A 102 -10.61 5.04 -22.09
CA ASN A 102 -10.56 5.33 -23.53
C ASN A 102 -10.04 6.75 -23.86
N LYS A 103 -9.89 7.69 -22.90
CA LYS A 103 -9.61 9.10 -23.26
C LYS A 103 -8.79 9.98 -22.30
N ARG A 104 -8.81 9.77 -20.98
CA ARG A 104 -8.09 10.66 -20.01
C ARG A 104 -6.88 9.95 -19.41
N THR A 105 -5.72 10.62 -19.44
CA THR A 105 -4.51 10.19 -18.73
C THR A 105 -4.60 10.62 -17.26
N LEU A 106 -4.35 9.68 -16.36
CA LEU A 106 -4.18 9.96 -14.93
C LEU A 106 -2.68 10.20 -14.73
N ASP A 107 -2.32 11.46 -14.52
CA ASP A 107 -0.91 11.86 -14.43
C ASP A 107 -0.53 12.02 -12.96
N PHE A 108 0.54 11.32 -12.57
CA PHE A 108 1.08 11.38 -11.22
C PHE A 108 2.61 11.37 -11.24
N LYS A 109 3.20 11.89 -10.18
CA LYS A 109 4.64 11.80 -9.89
C LYS A 109 4.83 11.58 -8.39
N VAL A 110 5.82 10.78 -8.02
CA VAL A 110 6.27 10.68 -6.63
C VAL A 110 7.49 11.59 -6.48
N VAL A 111 7.41 12.60 -5.62
CA VAL A 111 8.48 13.60 -5.41
C VAL A 111 8.77 13.66 -3.92
N ALA A 112 10.02 13.37 -3.53
CA ALA A 112 10.46 13.37 -2.13
C ALA A 112 9.58 12.49 -1.21
N GLY A 113 9.11 11.34 -1.71
CA GLY A 113 8.25 10.43 -0.94
C GLY A 113 6.76 10.80 -0.94
N GLU A 114 6.37 11.94 -1.52
CA GLU A 114 4.97 12.37 -1.61
C GLU A 114 4.38 12.07 -2.99
N LEU A 115 3.15 11.58 -3.04
CA LEU A 115 2.38 11.41 -4.25
C LEU A 115 1.78 12.75 -4.69
N ARG A 116 2.20 13.22 -5.86
CA ARG A 116 1.62 14.39 -6.53
C ARG A 116 0.82 13.94 -7.74
N ALA A 117 -0.49 13.84 -7.55
CA ALA A 117 -1.45 13.62 -8.61
C ALA A 117 -2.12 14.95 -8.97
N LYS A 118 -2.38 15.18 -10.26
CA LYS A 118 -2.96 16.46 -10.74
C LYS A 118 -4.48 16.47 -10.75
N ASN A 119 -5.07 15.32 -11.04
CA ASN A 119 -6.48 15.20 -11.43
C ASN A 119 -7.19 14.05 -10.72
N PHE A 120 -6.56 13.48 -9.69
CA PHE A 120 -7.18 12.44 -8.90
C PHE A 120 -6.56 12.34 -7.50
N THR A 121 -7.37 11.88 -6.58
CA THR A 121 -6.96 11.43 -5.24
C THR A 121 -7.00 9.92 -5.17
N VAL A 122 -6.16 9.34 -4.32
CA VAL A 122 -6.09 7.89 -4.10
C VAL A 122 -6.34 7.58 -2.65
N THR A 123 -7.30 6.70 -2.39
CA THR A 123 -7.52 6.11 -1.07
C THR A 123 -7.38 4.59 -1.14
N TRP A 124 -7.14 3.97 0.00
CA TRP A 124 -7.00 2.53 0.13
C TRP A 124 -7.80 1.99 1.32
N THR A 125 -8.23 0.74 1.20
CA THR A 125 -8.95 0.00 2.23
C THR A 125 -8.50 -1.45 2.23
N ILE A 126 -8.23 -2.02 3.40
CA ILE A 126 -8.00 -3.46 3.53
C ILE A 126 -9.35 -4.14 3.82
N PRO A 127 -9.79 -5.12 3.02
CA PRO A 127 -11.02 -5.83 3.30
C PRO A 127 -11.01 -6.42 4.71
N ARG A 128 -12.05 -6.08 5.50
CA ARG A 128 -12.21 -6.52 6.90
C ARG A 128 -11.20 -5.90 7.89
N SER A 129 -10.58 -4.76 7.58
CA SER A 129 -10.04 -3.85 8.62
C SER A 129 -11.14 -2.93 9.17
N SER A 130 -10.88 -2.36 10.35
CA SER A 130 -11.66 -1.24 10.88
C SER A 130 -11.48 0.01 10.03
N ASP A 131 -10.26 0.18 9.52
CA ASP A 131 -9.82 1.39 8.84
C ASP A 131 -10.29 1.32 7.40
N LYS A 132 -10.97 2.38 6.97
CA LYS A 132 -11.57 2.51 5.64
C LYS A 132 -11.14 3.84 5.04
N ASP A 133 -10.99 3.84 3.73
CA ASP A 133 -10.76 5.03 2.91
C ASP A 133 -9.55 5.87 3.38
N MET A 134 -8.47 5.19 3.75
CA MET A 134 -7.21 5.82 4.17
C MET A 134 -6.55 6.51 2.97
N PRO A 135 -6.02 7.74 3.11
CA PRO A 135 -5.35 8.42 2.01
C PRO A 135 -4.04 7.70 1.61
N LEU A 136 -3.75 7.66 0.32
CA LEU A 136 -2.48 7.19 -0.24
C LEU A 136 -1.72 8.37 -0.86
N ASP A 137 -1.21 9.25 -0.01
CA ASP A 137 -0.53 10.50 -0.40
C ASP A 137 1.00 10.45 -0.25
N SER A 138 1.54 9.36 0.29
CA SER A 138 2.96 9.24 0.62
C SER A 138 3.45 7.79 0.50
N VAL A 139 4.78 7.65 0.39
CA VAL A 139 5.47 6.35 0.43
C VAL A 139 5.29 5.69 1.80
N ASP A 140 5.30 6.46 2.88
CA ASP A 140 5.07 5.94 4.24
C ASP A 140 3.66 5.34 4.35
N ALA A 141 2.63 6.04 3.85
CA ALA A 141 1.26 5.50 3.80
C ALA A 141 1.15 4.22 2.95
N PHE A 142 1.97 4.12 1.89
CA PHE A 142 2.05 2.92 1.07
C PHE A 142 2.72 1.75 1.80
N GLU A 143 3.82 1.97 2.50
CA GLU A 143 4.48 0.96 3.32
C GLU A 143 3.54 0.45 4.42
N ASP A 144 2.83 1.35 5.09
CA ASP A 144 1.81 1.00 6.09
C ASP A 144 0.69 0.13 5.50
N MET A 145 0.20 0.49 4.31
CA MET A 145 -0.80 -0.30 3.59
C MET A 145 -0.30 -1.71 3.31
N VAL A 146 0.94 -1.87 2.80
CA VAL A 146 1.54 -3.18 2.52
C VAL A 146 1.70 -4.00 3.80
N GLN A 147 2.28 -3.42 4.86
CA GLN A 147 2.46 -4.09 6.14
C GLN A 147 1.14 -4.54 6.77
N GLN A 148 0.06 -3.76 6.61
CA GLN A 148 -1.26 -4.15 7.09
C GLN A 148 -1.88 -5.27 6.24
N ALA A 149 -1.65 -5.27 4.93
CA ALA A 149 -2.14 -6.30 4.02
C ALA A 149 -1.46 -7.65 4.28
N GLU A 150 -0.15 -7.66 4.54
CA GLU A 150 0.65 -8.85 4.85
C GLU A 150 0.21 -9.57 6.14
N LYS A 151 -0.36 -8.84 7.10
CA LYS A 151 -0.91 -9.42 8.34
C LYS A 151 -2.16 -10.26 8.08
N LYS A 152 -2.75 -10.22 6.88
CA LYS A 152 -3.93 -11.01 6.51
C LYS A 152 -3.51 -12.33 5.86
N ALA A 153 -4.22 -13.41 6.18
CA ALA A 153 -3.99 -14.72 5.56
C ALA A 153 -4.15 -14.73 4.02
N LYS A 154 -4.90 -13.77 3.48
CA LYS A 154 -5.02 -13.50 2.05
C LYS A 154 -4.82 -12.01 1.83
N PRO A 155 -3.59 -11.56 1.49
CA PRO A 155 -3.30 -10.15 1.28
C PRO A 155 -4.12 -9.62 0.11
N GLU A 156 -5.05 -8.72 0.42
CA GLU A 156 -5.91 -8.05 -0.54
C GLU A 156 -6.04 -6.59 -0.15
N VAL A 157 -5.94 -5.70 -1.13
CA VAL A 157 -6.06 -4.26 -0.96
C VAL A 157 -7.10 -3.74 -1.96
N ALA A 158 -8.02 -2.89 -1.49
CA ALA A 158 -8.92 -2.14 -2.35
C ALA A 158 -8.39 -0.71 -2.51
N LEU A 159 -8.05 -0.31 -3.73
CA LEU A 159 -7.66 1.05 -4.09
C LEU A 159 -8.87 1.76 -4.72
N GLU A 160 -9.18 2.95 -4.23
CA GLU A 160 -10.19 3.82 -4.83
C GLU A 160 -9.51 5.09 -5.37
N LEU A 161 -9.62 5.30 -6.68
CA LEU A 161 -9.13 6.48 -7.36
C LEU A 161 -10.33 7.37 -7.65
N VAL A 162 -10.29 8.61 -7.18
CA VAL A 162 -11.37 9.57 -7.37
C VAL A 162 -10.83 10.70 -8.23
N GLU A 163 -11.40 10.90 -9.42
CA GLU A 163 -11.05 12.10 -10.18
C GLU A 163 -11.52 13.36 -9.45
N ASP A 164 -10.67 14.37 -9.49
CA ASP A 164 -10.98 15.70 -8.97
C ASP A 164 -11.73 16.46 -10.06
N ASP A 165 -12.85 17.10 -9.72
CA ASP A 165 -13.56 17.95 -10.66
C ASP A 165 -12.60 19.09 -11.04
N ASP A 166 -12.31 19.24 -12.34
CA ASP A 166 -11.46 20.32 -12.85
C ASP A 166 -12.11 21.64 -12.39
N GLU A 167 -11.66 22.22 -11.27
CA GLU A 167 -12.07 23.55 -10.86
C GLU A 167 -11.49 24.48 -11.91
N ASP A 168 -12.32 24.86 -12.88
CA ASP A 168 -11.97 25.85 -13.89
C ASP A 168 -11.42 27.06 -13.15
N GLU A 169 -10.08 27.24 -13.19
CA GLU A 169 -9.37 28.44 -12.73
C GLU A 169 -9.75 29.63 -13.63
N GLU A 170 -11.03 29.99 -13.69
CA GLU A 170 -11.49 31.26 -14.24
C GLU A 170 -11.51 32.28 -13.10
N GLY A 171 -10.36 32.90 -12.89
CA GLY A 171 -10.15 33.93 -11.88
C GLY A 171 -9.18 35.01 -12.33
N ASP A 172 -9.47 35.72 -13.43
CA ASP A 172 -9.02 37.11 -13.60
C ASP A 172 -10.23 38.01 -13.84
N SER A 173 -10.78 38.53 -12.75
CA SER A 173 -11.76 39.62 -12.77
C SER A 173 -11.26 40.73 -11.85
N SER A 174 -10.57 41.68 -12.47
CA SER A 174 -10.33 43.05 -11.98
C SER A 174 -11.64 43.75 -11.57
N ASP A 175 -11.51 44.58 -10.53
CA ASP A 175 -12.43 45.59 -9.98
C ASP A 175 -13.30 46.34 -11.02
N ASP A 176 -14.55 46.67 -10.67
CA ASP A 176 -14.90 47.96 -10.03
C ASP A 176 -16.44 48.17 -9.87
N ALA A 177 -16.79 48.99 -8.87
CA ALA A 177 -17.97 49.84 -8.72
C ALA A 177 -19.29 49.31 -8.09
N GLU A 178 -19.84 50.21 -7.26
CA GLU A 178 -20.81 50.03 -6.18
C GLU A 178 -22.30 50.10 -6.55
N GLU A 179 -23.09 49.56 -5.61
CA GLU A 179 -24.44 49.93 -5.12
C GLU A 179 -25.63 50.10 -6.11
N THR A 180 -26.57 49.14 -6.08
CA THR A 180 -27.86 49.28 -5.37
C THR A 180 -28.86 48.18 -5.76
N GLY A 181 -29.59 47.67 -4.75
CA GLY A 181 -31.00 47.27 -4.96
C GLY A 181 -31.34 45.79 -5.19
N ARG A 182 -31.59 45.07 -4.08
CA ARG A 182 -32.61 44.01 -3.89
C ARG A 182 -32.96 43.08 -5.07
N SER A 183 -32.71 41.78 -4.91
CA SER A 183 -33.77 40.75 -4.72
C SER A 183 -33.22 39.33 -4.57
N LYS A 184 -33.85 38.59 -3.66
CA LYS A 184 -33.56 37.21 -3.23
C LYS A 184 -33.31 36.22 -4.37
N LYS A 185 -32.16 35.51 -4.33
CA LYS A 185 -32.02 34.16 -4.89
C LYS A 185 -30.95 33.39 -4.12
N LYS A 186 -31.36 32.32 -3.41
CA LYS A 186 -30.50 31.35 -2.73
C LYS A 186 -29.48 30.78 -3.72
N LYS A 187 -28.23 31.26 -3.67
CA LYS A 187 -27.06 30.56 -4.19
C LYS A 187 -26.66 29.51 -3.15
N LYS A 188 -26.60 28.26 -3.58
CA LYS A 188 -26.08 27.14 -2.79
C LYS A 188 -24.56 27.19 -3.00
N THR A 189 -23.87 27.76 -2.03
CA THR A 189 -22.40 27.76 -1.93
C THR A 189 -21.90 26.32 -1.99
N SER A 190 -20.90 26.08 -2.83
CA SER A 190 -20.05 24.90 -2.80
C SER A 190 -19.47 24.76 -1.40
N LYS A 191 -19.43 23.52 -0.90
CA LYS A 191 -18.78 23.18 0.36
C LYS A 191 -17.27 23.40 0.18
N LEU A 192 -16.80 24.59 0.52
CA LEU A 192 -15.50 24.69 1.19
C LEU A 192 -15.53 23.71 2.37
N THR A 193 -14.41 23.04 2.62
CA THR A 193 -14.11 22.34 3.88
C THR A 193 -14.80 23.06 5.04
N PRO A 194 -15.70 22.38 5.78
CA PRO A 194 -16.44 23.03 6.85
C PRO A 194 -15.42 23.73 7.74
N GLU A 195 -15.56 25.04 7.85
CA GLU A 195 -14.87 25.83 8.86
C GLU A 195 -15.12 25.11 10.19
N ARG A 196 -14.05 24.53 10.77
CA ARG A 196 -14.15 23.76 12.02
C ARG A 196 -14.88 24.61 13.03
N THR A 197 -15.96 24.08 13.57
CA THR A 197 -16.76 24.81 14.55
C THR A 197 -15.92 25.05 15.80
N ALA A 198 -16.13 26.16 16.50
CA ALA A 198 -15.40 26.44 17.74
C ALA A 198 -15.47 25.27 18.74
N HIS A 199 -16.60 24.56 18.75
CA HIS A 199 -16.80 23.36 19.55
C HIS A 199 -15.89 22.18 19.16
N GLU A 200 -15.62 21.96 17.88
CA GLU A 200 -14.69 20.91 17.43
C GLU A 200 -13.25 21.22 17.83
N LEU A 201 -12.85 22.50 17.79
CA LEU A 201 -11.52 22.93 18.27
C LEU A 201 -11.36 22.70 19.78
N GLU A 202 -12.40 22.99 20.58
CA GLU A 202 -12.38 22.71 22.02
C GLU A 202 -12.25 21.21 22.33
N ILE A 203 -12.87 20.34 21.54
CA ILE A 203 -12.71 18.88 21.67
C ILE A 203 -11.28 18.47 21.33
N GLU A 204 -10.70 19.00 20.26
CA GLU A 204 -9.32 18.68 19.84
C GLU A 204 -8.28 19.09 20.88
N ASP A 205 -8.43 20.29 21.46
CA ASP A 205 -7.57 20.75 22.56
C ASP A 205 -7.65 19.79 23.76
N GLU A 206 -8.85 19.31 24.11
CA GLU A 206 -9.01 18.39 25.23
C GLU A 206 -8.50 16.96 24.92
N ILE A 207 -8.55 16.53 23.66
CA ILE A 207 -7.88 15.29 23.24
C ILE A 207 -6.37 15.39 23.48
N VAL A 208 -5.75 16.51 23.11
CA VAL A 208 -4.31 16.72 23.35
C VAL A 208 -4.00 16.69 24.85
N ASN A 209 -4.82 17.35 25.68
CA ASN A 209 -4.68 17.29 27.13
C ASN A 209 -4.75 15.85 27.66
N LEU A 210 -5.77 15.08 27.25
CA LEU A 210 -5.91 13.69 27.64
C LEU A 210 -4.72 12.82 27.20
N GLN A 211 -4.19 13.06 25.99
CA GLN A 211 -3.01 12.35 25.49
C GLN A 211 -1.77 12.62 26.35
N THR A 212 -1.58 13.86 26.81
CA THR A 212 -0.42 14.20 27.65
C THR A 212 -0.51 13.60 29.05
N VAL A 213 -1.70 13.57 29.65
CA VAL A 213 -1.92 13.11 31.03
C VAL A 213 -1.94 11.59 31.14
N HIS A 214 -2.54 10.90 30.16
CA HIS A 214 -2.79 9.44 30.24
C HIS A 214 -1.71 8.59 29.57
N LEU A 215 -0.47 9.09 29.45
CA LEU A 215 0.67 8.26 29.11
C LEU A 215 0.98 7.27 30.24
N CYS A 216 1.06 6.00 29.90
CA CYS A 216 1.29 4.92 30.85
C CYS A 216 2.73 4.91 31.35
N HIS A 217 2.92 5.21 32.64
CA HIS A 217 4.23 5.14 33.29
C HIS A 217 4.44 3.87 34.13
N ASP A 218 3.42 3.00 34.20
CA ASP A 218 3.52 1.73 34.93
C ASP A 218 4.26 0.68 34.09
N VAL A 219 5.41 0.23 34.61
CA VAL A 219 6.29 -0.76 33.98
C VAL A 219 5.65 -2.15 33.92
N GLU A 220 4.71 -2.45 34.82
CA GLU A 220 3.98 -3.72 34.81
C GLU A 220 2.81 -3.71 33.80
N CYS A 221 2.45 -2.54 33.28
CA CYS A 221 1.41 -2.43 32.28
C CYS A 221 1.90 -2.90 30.91
N ARG A 222 1.13 -3.80 30.28
CA ARG A 222 1.39 -4.27 28.91
C ARG A 222 1.43 -3.14 27.87
N ASN A 223 0.85 -1.98 28.21
CA ASN A 223 0.79 -0.79 27.38
C ASN A 223 1.72 0.32 27.87
N TYR A 224 2.85 -0.02 28.53
CA TYR A 224 3.87 0.95 28.93
C TYR A 224 4.27 1.88 27.77
N GLY A 225 4.32 3.19 28.05
CA GLY A 225 4.63 4.22 27.06
C GLY A 225 3.51 4.51 26.05
N LYS A 226 2.33 3.92 26.21
CA LYS A 226 1.14 4.20 25.37
C LYS A 226 0.03 4.86 26.20
N LEU A 227 -1.05 5.28 25.54
CA LEU A 227 -2.19 5.90 26.22
C LEU A 227 -3.01 4.83 26.96
N CYS A 228 -3.12 4.98 28.27
CA CYS A 228 -3.80 4.02 29.12
C CYS A 228 -4.55 4.73 30.25
N TRP A 229 -5.68 4.17 30.68
CA TRP A 229 -6.42 4.66 31.84
C TRP A 229 -6.58 3.57 32.89
N PRO A 230 -6.13 3.76 34.14
CA PRO A 230 -6.28 2.76 35.19
C PRO A 230 -7.73 2.72 35.70
N ASP A 231 -8.38 1.56 35.60
CA ASP A 231 -9.69 1.35 36.20
C ASP A 231 -9.57 1.37 37.72
N ALA A 232 -10.31 2.27 38.37
CA ALA A 232 -10.28 2.47 39.82
C ALA A 232 -10.68 1.22 40.61
N ILE A 233 -11.50 0.34 40.02
CA ILE A 233 -12.01 -0.86 40.71
C ILE A 233 -11.05 -2.03 40.55
N SER A 234 -10.68 -2.36 39.31
CA SER A 234 -9.85 -3.54 39.03
C SER A 234 -8.34 -3.27 39.12
N GLY A 235 -7.92 -2.00 39.10
CA GLY A 235 -6.52 -1.60 38.95
C GLY A 235 -5.93 -1.95 37.58
N LYS A 236 -6.73 -2.48 36.64
CA LYS A 236 -6.26 -2.84 35.30
C LYS A 236 -6.32 -1.64 34.39
N HIS A 237 -5.32 -1.52 33.53
CA HIS A 237 -5.23 -0.41 32.60
C HIS A 237 -6.03 -0.71 31.33
N ILE A 238 -6.90 0.21 30.95
CA ILE A 238 -7.64 0.24 29.69
C ILE A 238 -6.77 0.92 28.65
N PHE A 239 -6.61 0.32 27.47
CA PHE A 239 -5.92 0.98 26.36
C PHE A 239 -6.84 2.01 25.71
N LEU A 240 -6.41 3.28 25.66
CA LEU A 240 -7.20 4.37 25.08
C LEU A 240 -6.96 4.44 23.57
N THR A 241 -8.00 4.10 22.78
CA THR A 241 -8.01 4.34 21.32
C THR A 241 -8.49 5.76 21.01
N ALA A 242 -8.33 6.22 19.77
CA ALA A 242 -8.84 7.53 19.32
C ALA A 242 -10.31 7.74 19.70
N THR A 243 -11.17 6.75 19.47
CA THR A 243 -12.59 6.80 19.83
C THR A 243 -12.84 7.00 21.33
N HIS A 244 -11.98 6.46 22.20
CA HIS A 244 -12.10 6.69 23.64
C HIS A 244 -11.78 8.15 23.97
N LEU A 245 -10.70 8.69 23.38
CA LEU A 245 -10.29 10.08 23.59
C LEU A 245 -11.36 11.05 23.07
N ASP A 246 -11.90 10.82 21.87
CA ASP A 246 -12.98 11.64 21.29
C ASP A 246 -14.21 11.67 22.20
N THR A 247 -14.64 10.49 22.67
CA THR A 247 -15.82 10.35 23.54
C THR A 247 -15.60 11.03 24.89
N TRP A 248 -14.40 10.93 25.44
CA TRP A 248 -14.05 11.53 26.72
C TRP A 248 -13.93 13.06 26.59
N ALA A 249 -13.19 13.55 25.60
CA ALA A 249 -13.06 14.97 25.32
C ALA A 249 -14.41 15.64 25.06
N ALA A 250 -15.27 15.01 24.24
CA ALA A 250 -16.63 15.49 24.01
C ALA A 250 -17.44 15.59 25.31
N ALA A 251 -17.37 14.58 26.19
CA ALA A 251 -18.07 14.60 27.47
C ALA A 251 -17.56 15.69 28.43
N ILE A 252 -16.26 16.02 28.40
CA ILE A 252 -15.68 17.13 29.16
C ILE A 252 -16.21 18.47 28.63
N VAL A 253 -16.19 18.68 27.30
CA VAL A 253 -16.69 19.90 26.66
C VAL A 253 -18.19 20.09 26.91
N GLU A 254 -18.98 19.02 26.86
CA GLU A 254 -20.41 19.02 27.19
C GLU A 254 -20.70 19.18 28.70
N LYS A 255 -19.65 19.19 29.55
CA LYS A 255 -19.74 19.31 31.01
C LYS A 255 -20.66 18.26 31.63
N VAL A 256 -20.55 17.02 31.15
CA VAL A 256 -21.24 15.88 31.75
C VAL A 256 -20.82 15.77 33.22
N ALA A 257 -21.79 15.64 34.13
CA ALA A 257 -21.51 15.64 35.56
C ALA A 257 -20.51 14.54 35.93
N GLN A 258 -19.50 14.89 36.72
CA GLN A 258 -18.45 13.98 37.21
C GLN A 258 -17.46 13.48 36.14
N VAL A 259 -17.49 14.04 34.93
CA VAL A 259 -16.47 13.78 33.90
C VAL A 259 -15.46 14.92 33.91
N ASP A 260 -14.19 14.59 34.11
CA ASP A 260 -13.06 15.51 34.03
C ASP A 260 -11.84 14.79 33.46
N ILE A 261 -10.67 15.45 33.41
CA ILE A 261 -9.45 14.88 32.86
C ILE A 261 -8.98 13.60 33.57
N ASN A 262 -9.38 13.36 34.83
CA ASN A 262 -9.01 12.19 35.63
C ASN A 262 -10.13 11.15 35.71
N HIS A 263 -11.38 11.56 35.47
CA HIS A 263 -12.57 10.72 35.58
C HIS A 263 -13.23 10.52 34.21
N ALA A 264 -13.03 9.32 33.66
CA ALA A 264 -13.62 8.93 32.39
C ALA A 264 -15.15 8.86 32.45
N PRO A 265 -15.86 9.08 31.33
CA PRO A 265 -17.32 9.00 31.31
C PRO A 265 -17.81 7.57 31.58
N ASP A 266 -18.90 7.45 32.35
CA ASP A 266 -19.54 6.17 32.70
C ASP A 266 -20.28 5.55 31.51
N THR A 267 -19.53 5.18 30.48
CA THR A 267 -20.03 4.45 29.32
C THR A 267 -19.46 3.04 29.30
N ARG A 268 -20.13 2.13 28.60
CA ARG A 268 -19.68 0.74 28.45
C ARG A 268 -18.28 0.59 27.86
N MET A 269 -17.74 1.64 27.22
CA MET A 269 -16.39 1.63 26.64
C MET A 269 -15.30 1.78 27.70
N PHE A 270 -15.58 2.46 28.82
CA PHE A 270 -14.65 2.62 29.95
C PHE A 270 -14.90 1.62 31.08
N GLN A 271 -15.99 0.87 30.99
CA GLN A 271 -16.24 -0.28 31.85
C GLN A 271 -15.51 -1.49 31.25
N LEU A 272 -14.27 -1.76 31.68
CA LEU A 272 -13.64 -3.07 31.47
C LEU A 272 -14.63 -4.10 31.97
N SER A 273 -15.28 -4.81 31.04
CA SER A 273 -16.42 -5.65 31.35
C SER A 273 -16.12 -6.41 32.63
N HIS A 274 -16.76 -5.96 33.73
CA HIS A 274 -17.12 -6.85 34.81
C HIS A 274 -17.89 -7.92 34.07
N THR A 275 -17.16 -8.99 33.77
CA THR A 275 -17.62 -10.03 32.86
C THR A 275 -19.05 -10.37 33.26
N ALA A 276 -19.89 -10.83 32.32
CA ALA A 276 -21.21 -11.31 32.70
C ALA A 276 -21.19 -12.28 33.91
N ALA A 277 -20.04 -12.87 34.24
CA ALA A 277 -19.76 -13.59 35.47
C ALA A 277 -19.83 -12.76 36.77
N ASP A 278 -19.49 -11.47 36.82
CA ASP A 278 -19.61 -10.60 38.01
C ASP A 278 -21.04 -10.10 38.22
N ASN A 279 -21.75 -9.75 37.13
CA ASN A 279 -23.18 -9.48 37.20
C ASN A 279 -23.97 -10.77 37.50
N ALA A 280 -23.54 -11.92 36.96
CA ALA A 280 -24.07 -13.22 37.34
C ALA A 280 -23.64 -13.62 38.75
N LEU A 281 -22.48 -13.23 39.27
CA LEU A 281 -22.08 -13.48 40.67
C LEU A 281 -22.83 -12.58 41.63
N LEU A 282 -23.09 -11.32 41.29
CA LEU A 282 -23.95 -10.43 42.06
C LEU A 282 -25.41 -10.89 41.99
N GLN A 283 -25.91 -11.31 40.83
CA GLN A 283 -27.24 -11.92 40.70
C GLN A 283 -27.33 -13.29 41.37
N ARG A 284 -26.26 -14.10 41.36
CA ARG A 284 -26.18 -15.42 42.00
C ARG A 284 -25.89 -15.32 43.49
N CYS A 285 -25.22 -14.29 43.98
CA CYS A 285 -25.13 -13.97 45.41
C CYS A 285 -26.48 -13.46 45.90
N LYS A 286 -27.18 -12.61 45.12
CA LYS A 286 -28.57 -12.23 45.41
C LYS A 286 -29.53 -13.42 45.37
N ALA A 287 -29.36 -14.35 44.43
CA ALA A 287 -30.19 -15.57 44.32
C ALA A 287 -29.82 -16.65 45.35
N ASN A 288 -28.54 -16.84 45.68
CA ASN A 288 -28.09 -17.81 46.69
C ASN A 288 -28.36 -17.30 48.11
N SER A 289 -28.44 -15.98 48.33
CA SER A 289 -28.98 -15.43 49.58
C SER A 289 -30.47 -15.75 49.77
N ALA A 290 -31.17 -16.08 48.68
CA ALA A 290 -32.58 -16.50 48.69
C ALA A 290 -32.77 -18.02 48.62
N ILE A 291 -31.71 -18.81 48.38
CA ILE A 291 -31.81 -20.26 48.16
C ILE A 291 -30.84 -20.97 49.10
N THR A 292 -31.15 -20.89 50.39
CA THR A 292 -30.61 -21.77 51.42
C THR A 292 -31.51 -23.00 51.57
N SER A 293 -31.66 -23.82 50.51
CA SER A 293 -32.14 -25.21 50.64
C SER A 293 -32.19 -25.92 49.28
N ALA A 294 -31.24 -26.84 49.03
CA ALA A 294 -31.45 -28.19 48.45
C ALA A 294 -30.23 -28.68 47.59
N PRO A 295 -29.97 -30.00 47.53
CA PRO A 295 -28.67 -30.55 47.13
C PRO A 295 -28.56 -31.00 45.65
N SER A 296 -27.31 -31.25 45.25
CA SER A 296 -26.77 -31.43 43.89
C SER A 296 -27.07 -32.78 43.23
N VAL A 297 -27.11 -32.81 41.89
CA VAL A 297 -27.01 -34.04 41.07
C VAL A 297 -26.01 -33.83 39.93
N THR A 298 -25.02 -34.71 39.86
CA THR A 298 -23.95 -34.83 38.84
C THR A 298 -24.33 -35.84 37.75
N LEU A 299 -24.01 -35.54 36.48
CA LEU A 299 -23.96 -36.52 35.39
C LEU A 299 -22.73 -36.28 34.48
N PRO A 300 -21.98 -37.33 34.09
CA PRO A 300 -20.90 -37.24 33.11
C PRO A 300 -21.36 -37.65 31.69
N MET A 301 -20.98 -36.89 30.67
CA MET A 301 -21.11 -37.30 29.26
C MET A 301 -19.77 -37.79 28.71
N ASN A 302 -19.80 -38.95 28.06
CA ASN A 302 -18.67 -39.60 27.40
C ASN A 302 -19.04 -39.73 25.90
N PHE A 303 -18.28 -39.11 24.99
CA PHE A 303 -18.47 -39.23 23.55
C PHE A 303 -17.37 -40.11 22.95
N ILE A 304 -17.77 -41.22 22.33
CA ILE A 304 -16.90 -42.15 21.58
C ILE A 304 -17.31 -42.05 20.11
N PHE A 305 -16.36 -41.72 19.22
CA PHE A 305 -16.53 -41.80 17.76
C PHE A 305 -15.64 -42.93 17.23
N PRO A 306 -16.19 -43.98 16.58
CA PRO A 306 -15.37 -44.90 15.82
C PRO A 306 -15.36 -44.52 14.33
N ASN A 307 -14.21 -44.79 13.70
CA ASN A 307 -13.99 -45.03 12.27
C ASN A 307 -13.50 -43.86 11.38
N LEU A 308 -12.21 -43.56 11.50
CA LEU A 308 -11.44 -42.66 10.61
C LEU A 308 -10.32 -43.40 9.82
N ALA A 309 -10.25 -44.73 9.93
CA ALA A 309 -9.15 -45.53 9.38
C ALA A 309 -9.32 -45.90 7.89
N ASP A 310 -10.52 -45.76 7.31
CA ASP A 310 -10.82 -46.23 5.96
C ASP A 310 -10.49 -45.23 4.82
N LEU A 311 -9.91 -44.06 5.12
CA LEU A 311 -9.73 -42.98 4.13
C LEU A 311 -8.30 -42.84 3.56
N LEU A 312 -7.35 -43.69 3.94
CA LEU A 312 -5.94 -43.63 3.51
C LEU A 312 -5.49 -44.84 2.67
N GLY A 313 -6.35 -45.29 1.75
CA GLY A 313 -6.00 -46.31 0.75
C GLY A 313 -5.01 -45.78 -0.30
N ALA A 314 -3.71 -45.93 -0.02
CA ALA A 314 -2.61 -45.62 -0.92
C ALA A 314 -2.53 -46.60 -2.10
N GLN A 315 -2.58 -46.07 -3.34
CA GLN A 315 -2.25 -46.82 -4.55
C GLN A 315 -0.78 -46.52 -4.94
N ALA A 316 0.11 -47.49 -4.68
CA ALA A 316 1.50 -47.45 -5.14
C ALA A 316 1.57 -47.80 -6.62
N GLN A 317 1.90 -46.83 -7.48
CA GLN A 317 2.23 -47.09 -8.88
C GLN A 317 3.71 -47.45 -9.05
N ARG A 318 3.92 -48.43 -9.94
CA ARG A 318 5.18 -49.12 -10.22
C ARG A 318 6.05 -48.25 -11.16
N PRO A 319 7.37 -48.08 -10.92
CA PRO A 319 8.23 -47.29 -11.80
C PRO A 319 8.45 -48.00 -13.14
N LEU A 320 8.31 -47.26 -14.25
CA LEU A 320 8.64 -47.70 -15.60
C LEU A 320 10.17 -47.64 -15.86
N PRO A 321 10.71 -48.46 -16.78
CA PRO A 321 12.15 -48.52 -17.06
C PRO A 321 12.66 -47.25 -17.74
N LEU A 322 13.78 -46.73 -17.23
CA LEU A 322 14.54 -45.60 -17.79
C LEU A 322 15.22 -46.00 -19.10
N GLU A 323 14.88 -45.32 -20.20
CA GLU A 323 15.62 -45.40 -21.45
C GLU A 323 17.04 -44.80 -21.32
N PRO A 324 18.02 -45.32 -22.08
CA PRO A 324 19.40 -44.86 -22.02
C PRO A 324 19.52 -43.42 -22.53
N SER A 325 20.04 -42.52 -21.69
CA SER A 325 20.30 -41.12 -22.01
C SER A 325 21.07 -40.97 -23.33
N GLN A 326 20.40 -40.38 -24.33
CA GLN A 326 21.07 -39.83 -25.50
C GLN A 326 22.16 -38.88 -25.04
N LYS A 327 23.42 -39.16 -25.45
CA LYS A 327 24.53 -38.22 -25.31
C LYS A 327 24.20 -36.97 -26.13
N VAL A 328 23.71 -35.94 -25.46
CA VAL A 328 23.53 -34.62 -26.05
C VAL A 328 24.93 -34.09 -26.35
N ASN A 329 25.29 -33.99 -27.63
CA ASN A 329 26.49 -33.28 -28.05
C ASN A 329 26.28 -31.81 -27.70
N PHE A 330 26.90 -31.36 -26.61
CA PHE A 330 26.85 -29.96 -26.22
C PHE A 330 27.67 -29.15 -27.23
N ALA A 331 26.95 -28.38 -28.03
CA ALA A 331 27.53 -27.40 -28.92
C ALA A 331 28.47 -26.44 -28.16
N PRO A 332 29.47 -25.85 -28.84
CA PRO A 332 30.45 -24.96 -28.23
C PRO A 332 29.76 -23.81 -27.46
N LYS A 333 30.23 -23.53 -26.24
CA LYS A 333 29.75 -22.38 -25.45
C LYS A 333 30.19 -21.09 -26.15
N ILE A 334 29.23 -20.34 -26.68
CA ILE A 334 29.40 -18.99 -27.21
C ILE A 334 28.81 -17.99 -26.21
N ASP A 335 29.55 -16.92 -25.92
CA ASP A 335 29.06 -15.82 -25.07
C ASP A 335 28.01 -14.98 -25.81
N LEU A 336 27.20 -14.24 -25.06
CA LEU A 336 26.09 -13.46 -25.62
C LEU A 336 26.57 -12.39 -26.62
N ALA A 337 27.67 -11.70 -26.34
CA ALA A 337 28.15 -10.61 -27.20
C ALA A 337 28.64 -11.16 -28.56
N THR A 338 29.42 -12.25 -28.54
CA THR A 338 29.86 -12.94 -29.75
C THR A 338 28.67 -13.52 -30.53
N PHE A 339 27.65 -14.03 -29.85
CA PHE A 339 26.41 -14.49 -30.49
C PHE A 339 25.67 -13.35 -31.19
N CYS A 340 25.39 -12.24 -30.48
CA CYS A 340 24.71 -11.08 -31.04
C CYS A 340 25.46 -10.50 -32.24
N ALA A 341 26.78 -10.36 -32.13
CA ALA A 341 27.62 -9.88 -33.23
C ALA A 341 27.59 -10.83 -34.44
N ARG A 342 27.65 -12.15 -34.21
CA ARG A 342 27.67 -13.16 -35.29
C ARG A 342 26.38 -13.21 -36.11
N TYR A 343 25.23 -12.97 -35.47
CA TYR A 343 23.92 -13.00 -36.13
C TYR A 343 23.34 -11.61 -36.41
N SER A 344 24.15 -10.55 -36.29
CA SER A 344 23.74 -9.16 -36.54
C SER A 344 22.50 -8.74 -35.73
N LEU A 345 22.37 -9.23 -34.49
CA LEU A 345 21.29 -8.82 -33.59
C LEU A 345 21.51 -7.38 -33.13
N SER A 346 20.43 -6.62 -33.00
CA SER A 346 20.50 -5.22 -32.56
C SER A 346 21.10 -5.09 -31.14
N GLU A 347 21.78 -3.98 -30.88
CA GLU A 347 22.34 -3.68 -29.56
C GLU A 347 21.26 -3.60 -28.47
N ASP A 348 20.04 -3.17 -28.81
CA ASP A 348 18.88 -3.18 -27.91
C ASP A 348 18.52 -4.60 -27.45
N ILE A 349 18.56 -5.59 -28.35
CA ILE A 349 18.36 -7.00 -27.99
C ILE A 349 19.47 -7.46 -27.03
N GLN A 350 20.73 -7.15 -27.34
CA GLN A 350 21.85 -7.53 -26.48
C GLN A 350 21.73 -6.92 -25.08
N LEU A 351 21.36 -5.64 -24.98
CA LEU A 351 21.16 -4.95 -23.70
C LEU A 351 20.01 -5.58 -22.90
N LYS A 352 18.86 -5.85 -23.52
CA LYS A 352 17.72 -6.51 -22.86
C LYS A 352 18.06 -7.91 -22.37
N LEU A 353 18.75 -8.71 -23.20
CA LEU A 353 19.19 -10.05 -22.82
C LEU A 353 20.26 -10.01 -21.72
N SER A 354 21.18 -9.05 -21.77
CA SER A 354 22.18 -8.84 -20.71
C SER A 354 21.55 -8.39 -19.39
N LEU A 355 20.55 -7.50 -19.46
CA LEU A 355 19.78 -7.05 -18.30
C LEU A 355 19.02 -8.23 -17.67
N TYR A 356 18.52 -9.14 -18.51
CA TYR A 356 17.92 -10.40 -18.09
C TYR A 356 18.94 -11.51 -17.78
N GLN A 357 20.23 -11.15 -17.65
CA GLN A 357 21.35 -12.02 -17.26
C GLN A 357 21.52 -13.29 -18.11
N VAL A 358 21.15 -13.19 -19.38
CA VAL A 358 21.42 -14.25 -20.34
C VAL A 358 22.92 -14.25 -20.64
N THR A 359 23.67 -15.11 -19.94
CA THR A 359 25.14 -15.19 -20.07
C THR A 359 25.60 -15.77 -21.41
N GLY A 360 24.74 -16.50 -22.11
CA GLY A 360 25.02 -17.02 -23.44
C GLY A 360 23.88 -17.88 -23.97
N LEU A 361 24.14 -18.48 -25.13
CA LEU A 361 23.10 -19.17 -25.91
C LEU A 361 22.51 -20.40 -25.21
N HIS A 362 23.29 -21.04 -24.34
CA HIS A 362 22.83 -22.17 -23.54
C HIS A 362 21.64 -21.80 -22.65
N THR A 363 21.63 -20.59 -22.08
CA THR A 363 20.53 -20.08 -21.26
C THR A 363 19.31 -19.75 -22.12
N LEU A 364 19.50 -19.19 -23.31
CA LEU A 364 18.40 -18.87 -24.25
C LEU A 364 17.56 -20.08 -24.66
N ALA A 365 18.18 -21.25 -24.75
CA ALA A 365 17.48 -22.49 -25.10
C ALA A 365 16.48 -22.95 -24.03
N TYR A 366 16.63 -22.50 -22.77
CA TYR A 366 15.72 -22.83 -21.67
C TYR A 366 14.63 -21.79 -21.43
N LEU A 367 14.78 -20.59 -22.00
CA LEU A 367 13.81 -19.51 -21.82
C LEU A 367 12.67 -19.65 -22.83
N SER A 368 11.43 -19.59 -22.36
CA SER A 368 10.25 -19.60 -23.24
C SER A 368 10.05 -18.24 -23.92
N ASN A 369 9.31 -18.20 -25.03
CA ASN A 369 8.96 -16.93 -25.69
C ASN A 369 8.12 -16.03 -24.80
N GLU A 370 7.30 -16.60 -23.91
CA GLU A 370 6.48 -15.86 -22.97
C GLU A 370 7.38 -15.10 -21.98
N ILE A 371 8.33 -15.78 -21.34
CA ILE A 371 9.29 -15.17 -20.41
C ILE A 371 10.11 -14.07 -21.09
N LEU A 372 10.62 -14.33 -22.30
CA LEU A 372 11.37 -13.32 -23.05
C LEU A 372 10.51 -12.11 -23.44
N SER A 373 9.21 -12.30 -23.68
CA SER A 373 8.29 -11.20 -23.98
C SER A 373 7.89 -10.41 -22.74
N THR A 374 7.60 -11.09 -21.63
CA THR A 374 7.01 -10.48 -20.43
C THR A 374 8.08 -9.91 -19.50
N GLU A 375 9.20 -10.62 -19.34
CA GLU A 375 10.23 -10.27 -18.36
C GLU A 375 11.41 -9.55 -18.98
N ALA A 376 11.85 -9.97 -20.18
CA ALA A 376 12.92 -9.27 -20.92
C ALA A 376 12.40 -8.14 -21.82
N PHE A 377 11.08 -7.88 -21.83
CA PHE A 377 10.42 -6.83 -22.61
C PHE A 377 10.83 -6.80 -24.10
N LEU A 378 11.03 -7.99 -24.69
CA LEU A 378 11.31 -8.13 -26.11
C LEU A 378 10.02 -8.04 -26.91
N CYS A 379 10.01 -7.19 -27.93
CA CYS A 379 8.85 -7.13 -28.82
C CYS A 379 8.80 -8.36 -29.75
N PRO A 380 7.65 -8.68 -30.37
CA PRO A 380 7.51 -9.85 -31.23
C PRO A 380 8.53 -9.94 -32.37
N ALA A 381 8.95 -8.81 -32.94
CA ALA A 381 9.97 -8.78 -33.99
C ALA A 381 11.35 -9.20 -33.46
N GLN A 382 11.76 -8.65 -32.31
CA GLN A 382 13.01 -8.99 -31.64
C GLN A 382 13.06 -10.47 -31.23
N LEU A 383 11.93 -11.03 -30.76
CA LEU A 383 11.81 -12.46 -30.47
C LEU A 383 12.01 -13.31 -31.73
N GLY A 384 11.46 -12.87 -32.87
CA GLY A 384 11.68 -13.50 -34.17
C GLY A 384 13.16 -13.57 -34.52
N ASP A 385 13.87 -12.44 -34.43
CA ASP A 385 15.30 -12.36 -34.75
C ASP A 385 16.15 -13.28 -33.86
N ILE A 386 15.85 -13.32 -32.55
CA ILE A 386 16.57 -14.20 -31.59
C ILE A 386 16.35 -15.68 -31.93
N ARG A 387 15.11 -16.08 -32.23
CA ARG A 387 14.80 -17.49 -32.55
C ARG A 387 15.33 -17.92 -33.91
N ASP A 388 15.34 -17.01 -34.88
CA ASP A 388 15.99 -17.27 -36.15
C ASP A 388 17.50 -17.48 -35.96
N ALA A 389 18.18 -16.59 -35.21
CA ALA A 389 19.59 -16.73 -34.89
C ALA A 389 19.91 -18.04 -34.11
N GLU A 390 19.06 -18.42 -33.16
CA GLU A 390 19.18 -19.68 -32.41
C GLU A 390 19.06 -20.90 -33.35
N ASN A 391 18.10 -20.86 -34.28
CA ASN A 391 17.92 -21.91 -35.27
C ASN A 391 19.12 -22.00 -36.23
N GLN A 392 19.61 -20.88 -36.74
CA GLN A 392 20.81 -20.84 -37.59
C GLN A 392 22.02 -21.44 -36.88
N TRP A 393 22.20 -21.13 -35.59
CA TRP A 393 23.29 -21.72 -34.79
C TRP A 393 23.18 -23.23 -34.67
N LYS A 394 21.98 -23.75 -34.36
CA LYS A 394 21.74 -25.21 -34.27
C LYS A 394 22.09 -25.93 -35.57
N HIS A 395 21.85 -25.31 -36.73
CA HIS A 395 22.22 -25.88 -38.03
C HIS A 395 23.73 -25.80 -38.28
N SER A 396 24.40 -24.74 -37.85
CA SER A 396 25.85 -24.55 -38.04
C SER A 396 26.74 -25.51 -37.26
N VAL A 397 26.24 -26.12 -36.19
CA VAL A 397 27.00 -27.06 -35.34
C VAL A 397 26.95 -28.49 -35.87
N ASN A 398 25.97 -28.81 -36.72
CA ASN A 398 25.77 -30.15 -37.28
C ASN A 398 26.51 -30.38 -38.62
N HIS A 399 27.19 -29.35 -39.13
CA HIS A 399 28.02 -29.38 -40.34
C HIS A 399 29.46 -29.05 -39.97
#